data_AF-A0A7Y5RQ06-F1
#
_entry.id   AF-A0A7Y5RQ06-F1
#
_cell.length_a   1.000
_cell.length_b   1.000
_cell.length_c   1.000
_cell.angle_alpha   90.00
_cell.angle_beta   90.00
_cell.angle_gamma   90.00
#
_symmetry.space_group_name_H-M   'P 1'
#
loop_
_entity.id
_entity.type
_entity.pdbx_description
1 polymer ?
#
loop_
_entity_poly.entity_id
_entity_poly.type
_entity_poly.pdbx_seq_one_letter_code
_entity_poly.pdbx_strand_id
1 'polypeptide(L)'
;MALSGAQSATVMQLWQRVYSATAFFSGAADDLTPMEYKETLKTEAANTTVDTKALRTFQAGLEALPLPKIYGGTAGLAGDIRYGKPSYTEALKLTKGMRLMGQRYVPDSEAFARLVFPTVDMPLKGESGATKDNLTWVMTPAGVPVRGFPRGLDAMALMGSKRAGEILHELKDDGYNGYKESFEILQGQFARLSDTDWNQNLYFGWLNTLRPLLTESSTRSGYPTFMQNRAYEDRLLTAALASWAQLRHDTILYAKQSYTMHWEKGMPPKPPRIVGLVEPLPEFYGRMNRLCVMMTDGLNAIGMLSKRAGDRLAKLAQLSKRLETISRQELEGKELKQEDYDFIKDFASEVKYVVAPAAGELDERALRTDIIADVHTDQNSEECLEVGTGKLRLMAAAYYNPEGKLIVGFGPVLSFHEFRHPMSDRLTDEAWQGMLTSEKTIPADPEWIKNFTAGR
;
A
#
# COMPACT_ATOMS: atom_id res chain seq x y z
N MET A 1 45.36 -4.78 -24.34
CA MET A 1 45.21 -5.34 -22.97
C MET A 1 43.96 -6.19 -22.94
N ALA A 2 44.05 -7.44 -22.48
CA ALA A 2 42.88 -8.32 -22.38
C ALA A 2 42.14 -8.07 -21.06
N LEU A 3 40.81 -7.93 -21.13
CA LEU A 3 39.93 -8.02 -19.96
C LEU A 3 39.56 -9.50 -19.72
N SER A 4 40.54 -10.28 -19.26
CA SER A 4 40.32 -11.63 -18.74
C SER A 4 39.89 -11.57 -17.27
N GLY A 5 38.69 -12.04 -16.93
CA GLY A 5 38.32 -12.17 -15.51
C GLY A 5 36.86 -12.47 -15.17
N ALA A 6 35.90 -12.07 -16.00
CA ALA A 6 34.48 -12.38 -15.74
C ALA A 6 34.06 -13.64 -16.51
N GLN A 7 33.67 -14.71 -15.79
CA GLN A 7 32.84 -15.74 -16.39
C GLN A 7 31.54 -15.08 -16.89
N SER A 8 31.19 -15.30 -18.16
CA SER A 8 29.93 -14.79 -18.70
C SER A 8 28.77 -15.43 -17.93
N ALA A 9 28.00 -14.61 -17.21
CA ALA A 9 26.86 -15.09 -16.44
C ALA A 9 25.85 -15.75 -17.38
N THR A 10 25.36 -16.92 -17.00
CA THR A 10 24.29 -17.60 -17.74
C THR A 10 23.02 -16.73 -17.77
N VAL A 11 22.17 -16.90 -18.78
CA VAL A 11 20.88 -16.20 -18.88
C VAL A 11 20.04 -16.40 -17.61
N MET A 12 20.12 -17.57 -16.98
CA MET A 12 19.45 -17.86 -15.71
C MET A 12 20.02 -17.05 -14.54
N GLN A 13 21.35 -16.86 -14.46
CA GLN A 13 21.96 -16.01 -13.43
C GLN A 13 21.63 -14.52 -13.61
N LEU A 14 21.55 -14.06 -14.87
CA LEU A 14 21.11 -12.69 -15.18
C LEU A 14 19.64 -12.49 -14.79
N TRP A 15 18.76 -13.42 -15.17
CA TRP A 15 17.36 -13.42 -14.78
C TRP A 15 17.20 -13.43 -13.25
N GLN A 16 17.87 -14.35 -12.56
CA GLN A 16 17.80 -14.48 -11.10
C GLN A 16 18.23 -13.19 -10.40
N ARG A 17 19.26 -12.49 -10.90
CA ARG A 17 19.73 -11.22 -10.34
C ARG A 17 18.66 -10.12 -10.42
N VAL A 18 17.96 -10.00 -11.55
CA VAL A 18 16.88 -9.02 -11.73
C VAL A 18 15.64 -9.44 -10.94
N TYR A 19 15.30 -10.72 -10.96
CA TYR A 19 14.17 -11.29 -10.23
C TYR A 19 14.32 -11.07 -8.72
N SER A 20 15.44 -11.48 -8.12
CA SER A 20 15.70 -11.33 -6.68
C SER A 20 15.66 -9.87 -6.21
N ALA A 21 16.06 -8.92 -7.05
CA ALA A 21 15.91 -7.49 -6.75
C ALA A 21 14.43 -7.11 -6.61
N THR A 22 13.63 -7.33 -7.66
CA THR A 22 12.20 -7.00 -7.63
C THR A 22 11.43 -7.80 -6.57
N ALA A 23 11.87 -9.03 -6.26
CA ALA A 23 11.26 -9.86 -5.21
C ALA A 23 11.57 -9.37 -3.79
N PHE A 24 12.71 -8.70 -3.57
CA PHE A 24 13.01 -8.04 -2.30
C PHE A 24 12.10 -6.82 -2.03
N PHE A 25 11.67 -6.12 -3.09
CA PHE A 25 10.72 -5.02 -2.96
C PHE A 25 9.28 -5.51 -2.75
N SER A 26 8.77 -6.37 -3.65
CA SER A 26 7.33 -6.67 -3.72
C SER A 26 6.95 -8.14 -3.53
N GLY A 27 7.90 -9.00 -3.14
CA GLY A 27 7.67 -10.43 -2.94
C GLY A 27 7.85 -11.29 -4.20
N ALA A 28 7.68 -12.60 -4.04
CA ALA A 28 7.80 -13.55 -5.16
C ALA A 28 6.73 -13.31 -6.25
N ALA A 29 6.95 -13.86 -7.44
CA ALA A 29 5.88 -13.96 -8.44
C ALA A 29 4.76 -14.86 -7.91
N ASP A 30 3.52 -14.49 -8.22
CA ASP A 30 2.34 -15.33 -7.97
C ASP A 30 2.14 -16.37 -9.10
N ASP A 31 2.59 -16.03 -10.31
CA ASP A 31 2.70 -16.96 -11.44
C ASP A 31 3.91 -17.91 -11.31
N LEU A 32 3.86 -19.03 -12.04
CA LEU A 32 5.02 -19.91 -12.22
C LEU A 32 6.13 -19.18 -13.00
N THR A 33 7.39 -19.46 -12.68
CA THR A 33 8.56 -18.82 -13.29
C THR A 33 9.39 -19.82 -14.12
N PRO A 34 10.44 -19.37 -14.83
CA PRO A 34 11.39 -20.28 -15.48
C PRO A 34 12.07 -21.29 -14.55
N MET A 35 12.08 -21.04 -13.23
CA MET A 35 12.65 -21.98 -12.26
C MET A 35 11.76 -23.20 -12.06
N GLU A 36 10.46 -23.01 -11.80
CA GLU A 36 9.52 -24.13 -11.63
C GLU A 36 9.48 -24.99 -12.90
N TYR A 37 9.39 -24.35 -14.07
CA TYR A 37 9.42 -25.03 -15.37
C TYR A 37 10.72 -25.83 -15.58
N LYS A 38 11.87 -25.27 -15.19
CA LYS A 38 13.16 -25.97 -15.29
C LYS A 38 13.26 -27.17 -14.34
N GLU A 39 12.74 -27.06 -13.11
CA GLU A 39 12.78 -28.17 -12.17
C GLU A 39 11.80 -29.29 -12.58
N THR A 40 10.58 -28.97 -13.04
CA THR A 40 9.65 -29.98 -13.59
C THR A 40 10.19 -30.63 -14.87
N LEU A 41 10.92 -29.90 -15.74
CA LEU A 41 11.58 -30.51 -16.90
C LEU A 41 12.67 -31.53 -16.49
N LYS A 42 13.40 -31.29 -15.39
CA LYS A 42 14.41 -32.24 -14.89
C LYS A 42 13.80 -33.51 -14.31
N THR A 43 12.66 -33.41 -13.63
CA THR A 43 12.02 -34.58 -13.01
C THR A 43 11.26 -35.42 -14.04
N GLU A 44 10.55 -34.77 -14.97
CA GLU A 44 9.62 -35.46 -15.88
C GLU A 44 10.16 -35.75 -17.29
N ALA A 45 11.21 -35.06 -17.74
CA ALA A 45 11.64 -35.06 -19.15
C ALA A 45 13.17 -35.19 -19.36
N ALA A 46 13.91 -35.76 -18.40
CA ALA A 46 15.34 -35.95 -18.52
C ALA A 46 15.72 -36.96 -19.64
N ASN A 47 16.24 -36.42 -20.75
CA ASN A 47 16.93 -37.11 -21.85
C ASN A 47 16.09 -37.97 -22.84
N THR A 48 14.82 -37.64 -23.08
CA THR A 48 14.04 -38.24 -24.18
C THR A 48 13.73 -37.25 -25.30
N THR A 49 13.61 -37.78 -26.52
CA THR A 49 12.97 -37.09 -27.65
C THR A 49 11.59 -36.61 -27.19
N VAL A 50 11.19 -35.38 -27.54
CA VAL A 50 9.90 -34.82 -27.12
C VAL A 50 8.76 -35.59 -27.80
N ASP A 51 8.22 -36.58 -27.09
CA ASP A 51 7.06 -37.36 -27.50
C ASP A 51 5.80 -36.95 -26.71
N THR A 52 4.65 -37.44 -27.14
CA THR A 52 3.34 -37.13 -26.53
C THR A 52 3.25 -37.60 -25.07
N LYS A 53 4.04 -38.59 -24.64
CA LYS A 53 4.04 -39.08 -23.27
C LYS A 53 4.85 -38.14 -22.37
N ALA A 54 6.08 -37.79 -22.77
CA ALA A 54 6.93 -36.84 -22.07
C ALA A 54 6.23 -35.47 -21.92
N LEU A 55 5.55 -35.00 -22.97
CA LEU A 55 4.76 -33.76 -22.90
C LEU A 55 3.61 -33.85 -21.89
N ARG A 56 2.87 -34.95 -21.85
CA ARG A 56 1.77 -35.16 -20.88
C ARG A 56 2.28 -35.28 -19.44
N THR A 57 3.40 -35.97 -19.22
CA THR A 57 4.01 -36.05 -17.89
C THR A 57 4.47 -34.68 -17.42
N PHE A 58 5.11 -33.90 -18.29
CA PHE A 58 5.50 -32.52 -17.99
C PHE A 58 4.29 -31.61 -17.68
N GLN A 59 3.20 -31.73 -18.46
CA GLN A 59 1.94 -31.02 -18.20
C GLN A 59 1.34 -31.38 -16.83
N ALA A 60 1.26 -32.67 -16.48
CA ALA A 60 0.78 -33.12 -15.18
C ALA A 60 1.66 -32.62 -14.02
N GLY A 61 2.98 -32.59 -14.21
CA GLY A 61 3.92 -32.02 -13.24
C GLY A 61 3.68 -30.51 -13.01
N LEU A 62 3.44 -29.74 -14.08
CA LEU A 62 3.07 -28.33 -13.97
C LEU A 62 1.69 -28.13 -13.34
N GLU A 63 0.71 -28.96 -13.67
CA GLU A 63 -0.64 -28.92 -13.09
C GLU A 63 -0.62 -29.13 -11.57
N ALA A 64 0.25 -30.01 -11.07
CA ALA A 64 0.41 -30.32 -9.65
C ALA A 64 1.06 -29.19 -8.81
N LEU A 65 1.74 -28.23 -9.44
CA LEU A 65 2.28 -27.04 -8.74
C LEU A 65 1.16 -26.17 -8.15
N PRO A 66 1.46 -25.23 -7.23
CA PRO A 66 0.48 -24.26 -6.74
C PRO A 66 -0.25 -23.50 -7.87
N LEU A 67 -1.47 -23.06 -7.57
CA LEU A 67 -2.18 -22.06 -8.38
C LEU A 67 -1.65 -20.67 -8.02
N PRO A 68 -1.71 -19.69 -8.95
CA PRO A 68 -1.66 -18.28 -8.55
C PRO A 68 -2.79 -18.01 -7.55
N LYS A 69 -2.61 -17.02 -6.68
CA LYS A 69 -3.61 -16.57 -5.70
C LYS A 69 -4.43 -15.39 -6.21
N ILE A 70 -3.92 -14.67 -7.20
CA ILE A 70 -4.50 -13.46 -7.78
C ILE A 70 -4.88 -13.76 -9.24
N TYR A 71 -6.12 -13.44 -9.62
CA TYR A 71 -6.57 -13.54 -11.00
C TYR A 71 -5.99 -12.40 -11.85
N GLY A 72 -4.96 -12.69 -12.63
CA GLY A 72 -4.26 -11.71 -13.48
C GLY A 72 -5.00 -11.29 -14.76
N GLY A 73 -6.33 -11.38 -14.82
CA GLY A 73 -7.17 -10.90 -15.94
C GLY A 73 -7.07 -11.66 -17.28
N THR A 74 -6.03 -12.49 -17.46
CA THR A 74 -5.87 -13.34 -18.66
C THR A 74 -6.93 -14.45 -18.75
N ALA A 75 -7.06 -15.08 -19.92
CA ALA A 75 -8.04 -16.14 -20.23
C ALA A 75 -9.53 -15.75 -20.30
N GLY A 76 -9.92 -14.52 -19.94
CA GLY A 76 -11.19 -13.90 -20.37
C GLY A 76 -12.44 -14.73 -20.08
N LEU A 77 -12.69 -15.00 -18.79
CA LEU A 77 -13.83 -15.82 -18.33
C LEU A 77 -15.20 -15.16 -18.57
N ALA A 78 -15.69 -15.24 -19.81
CA ALA A 78 -17.06 -14.91 -20.18
C ALA A 78 -18.04 -16.02 -19.74
N GLY A 79 -18.19 -16.18 -18.43
CA GLY A 79 -19.19 -17.07 -17.84
C GLY A 79 -20.56 -16.39 -17.77
N ASP A 80 -21.54 -16.86 -18.55
CA ASP A 80 -22.93 -16.44 -18.36
C ASP A 80 -23.47 -17.04 -17.06
N ILE A 81 -23.60 -16.18 -16.05
CA ILE A 81 -24.04 -16.50 -14.69
C ILE A 81 -25.38 -17.26 -14.62
N ARG A 82 -26.20 -17.23 -15.68
CA ARG A 82 -27.45 -18.00 -15.79
C ARG A 82 -27.22 -19.50 -15.92
N TYR A 83 -26.03 -19.94 -16.35
CA TYR A 83 -25.67 -21.35 -16.52
C TYR A 83 -24.77 -21.90 -15.40
N GLY A 84 -24.34 -21.04 -14.48
CA GLY A 84 -23.50 -21.42 -13.35
C GLY A 84 -22.54 -20.30 -12.97
N LYS A 85 -22.33 -20.13 -11.67
CA LYS A 85 -21.37 -19.18 -11.12
C LYS A 85 -19.95 -19.72 -11.33
N PRO A 86 -19.06 -19.07 -12.10
CA PRO A 86 -17.68 -19.54 -12.27
C PRO A 86 -16.94 -19.47 -10.93
N SER A 87 -16.22 -20.53 -10.56
CA SER A 87 -15.44 -20.52 -9.33
C SER A 87 -14.19 -19.65 -9.48
N TYR A 88 -13.85 -18.88 -8.45
CA TYR A 88 -12.57 -18.17 -8.40
C TYR A 88 -11.38 -19.12 -8.60
N THR A 89 -11.47 -20.36 -8.09
CA THR A 89 -10.45 -21.41 -8.30
C THR A 89 -10.34 -21.86 -9.76
N GLU A 90 -11.43 -21.81 -10.54
CA GLU A 90 -11.42 -22.12 -11.98
C GLU A 90 -10.77 -20.98 -12.77
N ALA A 91 -11.02 -19.74 -12.37
CA ALA A 91 -10.32 -18.56 -12.92
C ALA A 91 -8.80 -18.67 -12.74
N LEU A 92 -8.33 -18.99 -11.53
CA LEU A 92 -6.91 -19.18 -11.24
C LEU A 92 -6.29 -20.35 -12.00
N LYS A 93 -7.05 -21.42 -12.28
CA LYS A 93 -6.60 -22.55 -13.12
C LYS A 93 -6.36 -22.13 -14.57
N LEU A 94 -7.21 -21.27 -15.12
CA LEU A 94 -7.09 -20.81 -16.51
C LEU A 94 -5.98 -19.76 -16.70
N THR A 95 -5.63 -18.99 -15.66
CA THR A 95 -4.51 -18.03 -15.72
C THR A 95 -3.15 -18.64 -15.41
N LYS A 96 -3.10 -19.82 -14.79
CA LYS A 96 -1.86 -20.51 -14.40
C LYS A 96 -0.97 -20.79 -15.62
N GLY A 97 0.24 -20.26 -15.60
CA GLY A 97 1.27 -20.52 -16.62
C GLY A 97 2.60 -19.84 -16.27
N MET A 98 3.61 -20.02 -17.12
CA MET A 98 4.89 -19.36 -16.94
C MET A 98 4.79 -17.86 -17.25
N ARG A 99 5.33 -17.02 -16.37
CA ARG A 99 5.71 -15.64 -16.68
C ARG A 99 7.19 -15.42 -16.44
N LEU A 100 7.86 -14.73 -17.37
CA LEU A 100 9.28 -14.41 -17.22
C LEU A 100 9.52 -13.48 -16.03
N MET A 101 8.70 -12.45 -15.86
CA MET A 101 8.70 -11.54 -14.72
C MET A 101 7.25 -11.40 -14.24
N GLY A 102 6.72 -12.47 -13.65
CA GLY A 102 5.31 -12.56 -13.23
C GLY A 102 4.87 -11.48 -12.25
N GLN A 103 3.56 -11.28 -12.15
CA GLN A 103 2.98 -10.32 -11.22
C GLN A 103 3.33 -10.73 -9.79
N ARG A 104 3.50 -9.75 -8.91
CA ARG A 104 4.02 -9.97 -7.56
C ARG A 104 2.88 -10.26 -6.60
N TYR A 105 3.06 -11.29 -5.78
CA TYR A 105 2.07 -11.61 -4.75
C TYR A 105 2.10 -10.54 -3.66
N VAL A 106 1.00 -9.78 -3.56
CA VAL A 106 0.75 -8.83 -2.47
C VAL A 106 -0.59 -9.16 -1.78
N PRO A 107 -0.65 -9.15 -0.45
CA PRO A 107 -1.75 -9.77 0.31
C PRO A 107 -3.06 -8.99 0.21
N ASP A 108 -2.99 -7.68 -0.02
CA ASP A 108 -4.15 -6.82 -0.25
C ASP A 108 -4.74 -7.01 -1.67
N SER A 109 -3.94 -7.37 -2.68
CA SER A 109 -4.48 -7.77 -4.00
C SER A 109 -5.14 -9.15 -3.98
N GLU A 110 -4.62 -10.12 -3.19
CA GLU A 110 -5.36 -11.38 -2.92
C GLU A 110 -6.67 -11.09 -2.18
N ALA A 111 -6.65 -10.21 -1.17
CA ALA A 111 -7.85 -9.79 -0.46
C ALA A 111 -8.88 -9.15 -1.40
N PHE A 112 -8.45 -8.17 -2.22
CA PHE A 112 -9.31 -7.48 -3.17
C PHE A 112 -9.97 -8.45 -4.15
N ALA A 113 -9.20 -9.35 -4.76
CA ALA A 113 -9.74 -10.31 -5.72
C ALA A 113 -10.62 -11.41 -5.09
N ARG A 114 -10.47 -11.69 -3.79
CA ARG A 114 -11.34 -12.60 -3.02
C ARG A 114 -12.55 -11.94 -2.37
N LEU A 115 -12.56 -10.61 -2.23
CA LEU A 115 -13.68 -9.85 -1.67
C LEU A 115 -14.57 -9.22 -2.75
N VAL A 116 -14.41 -9.61 -4.03
CA VAL A 116 -15.30 -9.23 -5.13
C VAL A 116 -15.87 -10.45 -5.83
N PHE A 117 -16.72 -10.23 -6.83
CA PHE A 117 -17.20 -11.24 -7.75
C PHE A 117 -16.03 -11.98 -8.45
N PRO A 118 -16.08 -13.32 -8.61
CA PRO A 118 -17.19 -14.20 -8.28
C PRO A 118 -17.22 -14.67 -6.83
N THR A 119 -16.22 -14.42 -5.99
CA THR A 119 -16.22 -14.97 -4.62
C THR A 119 -17.37 -14.40 -3.79
N VAL A 120 -17.54 -13.08 -3.82
CA VAL A 120 -18.67 -12.35 -3.21
C VAL A 120 -19.78 -12.15 -4.24
N ASP A 121 -21.03 -12.30 -3.82
CA ASP A 121 -22.20 -12.41 -4.71
C ASP A 121 -23.10 -11.16 -4.65
N MET A 122 -24.39 -11.32 -4.95
CA MET A 122 -25.43 -10.30 -4.82
C MET A 122 -25.46 -9.64 -3.43
N PRO A 123 -25.92 -8.37 -3.34
CA PRO A 123 -26.23 -7.71 -2.08
C PRO A 123 -27.20 -8.52 -1.19
N LEU A 124 -27.10 -8.30 0.12
CA LEU A 124 -28.08 -8.80 1.08
C LEU A 124 -29.47 -8.19 0.82
N LYS A 125 -30.52 -8.85 1.29
CA LYS A 125 -31.89 -8.33 1.23
C LYS A 125 -32.17 -7.42 2.43
N GLY A 126 -32.95 -6.36 2.20
CA GLY A 126 -33.37 -5.43 3.25
C GLY A 126 -32.34 -4.33 3.52
N GLU A 127 -32.44 -3.69 4.69
CA GLU A 127 -31.71 -2.45 4.99
C GLU A 127 -30.19 -2.63 5.09
N SER A 128 -29.69 -3.83 5.38
CA SER A 128 -28.25 -4.18 5.43
C SER A 128 -27.63 -4.48 4.07
N GLY A 129 -28.40 -4.46 2.99
CA GLY A 129 -27.88 -4.69 1.63
C GLY A 129 -27.23 -3.45 1.02
N ALA A 130 -26.14 -3.65 0.29
CA ALA A 130 -25.56 -2.63 -0.57
C ALA A 130 -26.54 -2.21 -1.69
N THR A 131 -26.58 -0.91 -2.01
CA THR A 131 -27.40 -0.36 -3.10
C THR A 131 -26.52 0.11 -4.25
N LYS A 132 -27.13 0.54 -5.36
CA LYS A 132 -26.45 1.19 -6.49
C LYS A 132 -25.64 2.45 -6.13
N ASP A 133 -25.84 2.99 -4.93
CA ASP A 133 -25.19 4.20 -4.44
C ASP A 133 -23.87 3.87 -3.70
N ASN A 134 -23.60 2.58 -3.42
CA ASN A 134 -22.35 2.08 -2.85
C ASN A 134 -21.21 2.07 -3.88
N LEU A 135 -20.01 2.48 -3.45
CA LEU A 135 -18.80 2.39 -4.29
C LEU A 135 -18.52 0.96 -4.75
N THR A 136 -18.88 -0.05 -3.96
CA THR A 136 -18.61 -1.46 -4.25
C THR A 136 -19.61 -2.14 -5.21
N TRP A 137 -20.78 -1.53 -5.47
CA TRP A 137 -21.89 -2.16 -6.18
C TRP A 137 -21.79 -2.04 -7.70
N VAL A 138 -21.89 -3.15 -8.43
CA VAL A 138 -21.91 -3.15 -9.90
C VAL A 138 -23.10 -3.95 -10.42
N MET A 139 -23.75 -3.44 -11.46
CA MET A 139 -24.69 -4.20 -12.27
C MET A 139 -23.94 -4.94 -13.38
N THR A 140 -23.97 -6.26 -13.39
CA THR A 140 -23.35 -7.06 -14.47
C THR A 140 -24.12 -6.90 -15.79
N PRO A 141 -23.48 -7.14 -16.96
CA PRO A 141 -24.17 -7.14 -18.26
C PRO A 141 -25.35 -8.14 -18.35
N ALA A 142 -25.39 -9.15 -17.47
CA ALA A 142 -26.47 -10.12 -17.35
C ALA A 142 -27.65 -9.65 -16.47
N GLY A 143 -27.62 -8.42 -15.95
CA GLY A 143 -28.71 -7.85 -15.15
C GLY A 143 -28.74 -8.29 -13.68
N VAL A 144 -27.62 -8.80 -13.16
CA VAL A 144 -27.48 -9.20 -11.74
C VAL A 144 -26.52 -8.25 -11.01
N PRO A 145 -26.89 -7.69 -9.85
CA PRO A 145 -26.01 -6.86 -9.04
C PRO A 145 -24.98 -7.71 -8.27
N VAL A 146 -23.74 -7.23 -8.15
CA VAL A 146 -22.64 -7.92 -7.45
C VAL A 146 -21.72 -6.93 -6.72
N ARG A 147 -20.86 -7.42 -5.82
CA ARG A 147 -19.70 -6.66 -5.32
C ARG A 147 -18.62 -6.64 -6.41
N GLY A 148 -18.62 -5.61 -7.24
CA GLY A 148 -17.67 -5.47 -8.35
C GLY A 148 -16.34 -4.82 -7.94
N PHE A 149 -16.36 -3.96 -6.92
CA PHE A 149 -15.16 -3.28 -6.42
C PHE A 149 -14.88 -3.63 -4.95
N PRO A 150 -13.59 -3.71 -4.56
CA PRO A 150 -13.16 -3.70 -3.17
C PRO A 150 -13.14 -2.26 -2.61
N ARG A 151 -12.79 -2.10 -1.33
CA ARG A 151 -12.37 -0.82 -0.73
C ARG A 151 -10.94 -0.95 -0.20
N GLY A 152 -10.17 0.14 -0.19
CA GLY A 152 -8.95 0.26 0.64
C GLY A 152 -9.22 0.00 2.12
N LEU A 153 -10.45 0.28 2.59
CA LEU A 153 -10.94 -0.11 3.91
C LEU A 153 -10.91 -1.64 4.13
N ASP A 154 -11.13 -2.47 3.11
CA ASP A 154 -11.05 -3.94 3.23
C ASP A 154 -9.63 -4.35 3.68
N ALA A 155 -8.60 -3.77 3.05
CA ALA A 155 -7.20 -4.01 3.38
C ALA A 155 -6.86 -3.51 4.81
N MET A 156 -7.35 -2.33 5.18
CA MET A 156 -7.15 -1.78 6.53
C MET A 156 -7.83 -2.63 7.61
N ALA A 157 -9.04 -3.13 7.34
CA ALA A 157 -9.77 -4.02 8.25
C ALA A 157 -9.04 -5.36 8.44
N LEU A 158 -8.52 -5.96 7.37
CA LEU A 158 -7.69 -7.18 7.43
C LEU A 158 -6.36 -6.98 8.16
N MET A 159 -5.77 -5.78 8.08
CA MET A 159 -4.59 -5.40 8.86
C MET A 159 -4.87 -5.14 10.36
N GLY A 160 -6.14 -5.17 10.78
CA GLY A 160 -6.59 -5.06 12.17
C GLY A 160 -7.37 -3.78 12.49
N SER A 161 -7.69 -2.93 11.51
CA SER A 161 -8.50 -1.73 11.75
C SER A 161 -9.97 -2.09 11.96
N LYS A 162 -10.36 -2.21 13.24
CA LYS A 162 -11.79 -2.32 13.59
C LYS A 162 -12.60 -1.14 13.06
N ARG A 163 -12.06 0.09 13.12
CA ARG A 163 -12.75 1.29 12.60
C ARG A 163 -12.99 1.22 11.09
N ALA A 164 -12.06 0.65 10.30
CA ALA A 164 -12.33 0.41 8.88
C ALA A 164 -13.47 -0.60 8.66
N GLY A 165 -13.55 -1.65 9.48
CA GLY A 165 -14.69 -2.58 9.49
C GLY A 165 -16.02 -1.92 9.88
N GLU A 166 -16.01 -1.02 10.88
CA GLU A 166 -17.18 -0.23 11.25
C GLU A 166 -17.63 0.67 10.09
N ILE A 167 -16.70 1.34 9.39
CA ILE A 167 -17.03 2.20 8.24
C ILE A 167 -17.59 1.39 7.07
N LEU A 168 -17.00 0.22 6.75
CA LEU A 168 -17.52 -0.70 5.73
C LEU A 168 -18.98 -1.09 6.03
N HIS A 169 -19.30 -1.33 7.29
CA HIS A 169 -20.66 -1.65 7.74
C HIS A 169 -21.60 -0.44 7.74
N GLU A 170 -21.13 0.72 8.22
CA GLU A 170 -21.86 2.00 8.19
C GLU A 170 -22.24 2.41 6.76
N LEU A 171 -21.35 2.13 5.79
CA LEU A 171 -21.57 2.36 4.36
C LEU A 171 -22.30 1.20 3.66
N LYS A 172 -22.36 0.00 4.25
CA LYS A 172 -22.90 -1.26 3.68
C LYS A 172 -22.07 -1.88 2.56
N ASP A 173 -20.80 -1.54 2.46
CA ASP A 173 -19.86 -2.15 1.51
C ASP A 173 -19.46 -3.59 1.89
N ASP A 174 -19.84 -4.05 3.09
CA ASP A 174 -19.83 -5.44 3.53
C ASP A 174 -21.16 -6.19 3.24
N GLY A 175 -22.18 -5.47 2.78
CA GLY A 175 -23.58 -5.89 2.68
C GLY A 175 -23.91 -6.85 1.53
N TYR A 176 -23.10 -7.91 1.36
CA TYR A 176 -23.19 -8.88 0.27
C TYR A 176 -23.11 -10.33 0.76
N ASN A 177 -23.75 -11.25 0.01
CA ASN A 177 -23.66 -12.68 0.30
C ASN A 177 -22.23 -13.20 0.05
N GLY A 178 -21.67 -13.97 0.99
CA GLY A 178 -20.32 -14.52 0.90
C GLY A 178 -19.19 -13.56 1.31
N TYR A 179 -19.47 -12.28 1.57
CA TYR A 179 -18.45 -11.32 1.99
C TYR A 179 -17.86 -11.71 3.35
N LYS A 180 -18.71 -11.96 4.35
CA LYS A 180 -18.28 -12.27 5.72
C LYS A 180 -17.41 -13.52 5.78
N GLU A 181 -17.83 -14.60 5.14
CA GLU A 181 -17.11 -15.87 5.11
C GLU A 181 -15.74 -15.72 4.43
N SER A 182 -15.68 -14.96 3.33
CA SER A 182 -14.43 -14.67 2.61
C SER A 182 -13.50 -13.79 3.43
N PHE A 183 -14.05 -12.81 4.15
CA PHE A 183 -13.31 -11.93 5.05
C PHE A 183 -12.75 -12.69 6.25
N GLU A 184 -13.52 -13.58 6.88
CA GLU A 184 -13.06 -14.42 8.00
C GLU A 184 -11.90 -15.36 7.57
N ILE A 185 -11.97 -15.93 6.36
CA ILE A 185 -10.87 -16.73 5.79
C ILE A 185 -9.59 -15.89 5.63
N LEU A 186 -9.71 -14.68 5.07
CA LEU A 186 -8.59 -13.75 4.88
C LEU A 186 -8.02 -13.24 6.21
N GLN A 187 -8.89 -12.86 7.15
CA GLN A 187 -8.50 -12.44 8.50
C GLN A 187 -7.72 -13.55 9.21
N GLY A 188 -8.17 -14.81 9.07
CA GLY A 188 -7.45 -15.98 9.57
C GLY A 188 -6.07 -16.17 8.92
N GLN A 189 -5.87 -15.77 7.66
CA GLN A 189 -4.54 -15.78 7.03
C GLN A 189 -3.65 -14.68 7.61
N PHE A 190 -4.14 -13.45 7.71
CA PHE A 190 -3.41 -12.30 8.28
C PHE A 190 -3.02 -12.55 9.75
N ALA A 191 -3.91 -13.18 10.54
CA ALA A 191 -3.66 -13.54 11.93
C ALA A 191 -2.59 -14.64 12.12
N ARG A 192 -2.26 -15.40 11.07
CA ARG A 192 -1.19 -16.42 11.08
C ARG A 192 0.18 -15.88 10.66
N LEU A 193 0.27 -14.65 10.14
CA LEU A 193 1.53 -14.03 9.74
C LEU A 193 2.38 -13.73 10.99
N SER A 194 3.52 -14.40 11.10
CA SER A 194 4.53 -14.14 12.13
C SER A 194 5.25 -12.81 11.88
N ASP A 195 6.03 -12.35 12.87
CA ASP A 195 6.92 -11.20 12.69
C ASP A 195 7.92 -11.40 11.53
N THR A 196 8.32 -12.64 11.22
CA THR A 196 9.18 -12.93 10.06
C THR A 196 8.42 -12.72 8.76
N ASP A 197 7.18 -13.20 8.66
CA ASP A 197 6.35 -13.06 7.45
C ASP A 197 6.01 -11.60 7.18
N TRP A 198 5.77 -10.81 8.23
CA TRP A 198 5.57 -9.36 8.15
C TRP A 198 6.82 -8.57 7.77
N ASN A 199 8.02 -9.18 7.81
CA ASN A 199 9.29 -8.56 7.43
C ASN A 199 9.99 -9.33 6.28
N GLN A 200 9.25 -10.13 5.51
CA GLN A 200 9.82 -10.98 4.46
C GLN A 200 10.30 -10.20 3.22
N ASN A 201 9.75 -9.01 2.98
CA ASN A 201 10.09 -8.10 1.88
C ASN A 201 9.66 -6.65 2.24
N LEU A 202 10.04 -5.66 1.44
CA LEU A 202 9.74 -4.25 1.71
C LEU A 202 8.23 -3.97 1.79
N TYR A 203 7.43 -4.54 0.88
CA TYR A 203 5.99 -4.34 0.82
C TYR A 203 5.28 -4.79 2.12
N PHE A 204 5.55 -6.02 2.57
CA PHE A 204 5.02 -6.53 3.84
C PHE A 204 5.53 -5.70 5.02
N GLY A 205 6.79 -5.29 5.01
CA GLY A 205 7.38 -4.44 6.06
C GLY A 205 6.75 -3.05 6.12
N TRP A 206 6.37 -2.47 4.98
CA TRP A 206 5.65 -1.19 4.91
C TRP A 206 4.23 -1.32 5.45
N LEU A 207 3.46 -2.32 4.98
CA LEU A 207 2.14 -2.62 5.54
C LEU A 207 2.20 -2.85 7.06
N ASN A 208 3.19 -3.62 7.52
CA ASN A 208 3.40 -3.84 8.94
C ASN A 208 3.72 -2.54 9.70
N THR A 209 4.42 -1.60 9.07
CA THR A 209 4.70 -0.28 9.65
C THR A 209 3.44 0.57 9.83
N LEU A 210 2.42 0.41 8.98
CA LEU A 210 1.14 1.14 9.10
C LEU A 210 0.22 0.60 10.21
N ARG A 211 0.32 -0.69 10.57
CA ARG A 211 -0.59 -1.35 11.53
C ARG A 211 -0.77 -0.63 12.88
N PRO A 212 0.24 -0.02 13.53
CA PRO A 212 0.05 0.74 14.77
C PRO A 212 -0.91 1.93 14.63
N LEU A 213 -1.02 2.54 13.44
CA LEU A 213 -1.96 3.64 13.17
C LEU A 213 -3.42 3.16 13.24
N LEU A 214 -3.65 1.88 12.95
CA LEU A 214 -4.98 1.25 12.86
C LEU A 214 -5.56 0.80 14.20
N THR A 215 -4.82 0.99 15.30
CA THR A 215 -5.24 0.63 16.66
C THR A 215 -6.42 1.48 17.16
N GLU A 216 -7.29 0.91 17.99
CA GLU A 216 -8.35 1.68 18.66
C GLU A 216 -7.75 2.64 19.70
N SER A 217 -8.31 3.84 19.86
CA SER A 217 -7.84 4.79 20.87
C SER A 217 -8.15 4.35 22.30
N SER A 218 -9.07 3.41 22.48
CA SER A 218 -9.31 2.72 23.75
C SER A 218 -8.08 1.96 24.26
N THR A 219 -7.14 1.57 23.39
CA THR A 219 -5.88 0.92 23.78
C THR A 219 -4.75 1.90 24.06
N ARG A 220 -4.98 3.22 23.89
CA ARG A 220 -3.95 4.27 23.90
C ARG A 220 -3.87 4.98 25.26
N SER A 221 -3.29 4.31 26.25
CA SER A 221 -3.02 4.90 27.57
C SER A 221 -1.92 5.96 27.53
N GLY A 222 -2.11 7.08 28.24
CA GLY A 222 -1.15 8.19 28.32
C GLY A 222 -1.19 9.19 27.16
N TYR A 223 -2.07 8.98 26.17
CA TYR A 223 -2.15 9.85 24.99
C TYR A 223 -2.88 11.17 25.29
N PRO A 224 -2.47 12.31 24.72
CA PRO A 224 -3.22 13.57 24.75
C PRO A 224 -4.71 13.43 24.38
N THR A 225 -5.56 14.28 24.96
CA THR A 225 -7.04 14.20 24.81
C THR A 225 -7.53 14.27 23.37
N PHE A 226 -6.86 15.03 22.49
CA PHE A 226 -7.20 15.10 21.07
C PHE A 226 -6.97 13.78 20.32
N MET A 227 -6.23 12.83 20.91
CA MET A 227 -5.91 11.52 20.33
C MET A 227 -6.83 10.39 20.81
N GLN A 228 -7.75 10.68 21.72
CA GLN A 228 -8.64 9.70 22.38
C GLN A 228 -10.07 9.66 21.78
N ASN A 229 -10.24 10.06 20.52
CA ASN A 229 -11.56 10.23 19.89
C ASN A 229 -11.60 9.71 18.44
N ARG A 230 -12.82 9.47 17.94
CA ARG A 230 -13.05 8.94 16.57
C ARG A 230 -12.47 9.83 15.46
N ALA A 231 -12.59 11.15 15.57
CA ALA A 231 -12.02 12.08 14.58
C ALA A 231 -10.50 11.87 14.39
N TYR A 232 -9.78 11.54 15.47
CA TYR A 232 -8.36 11.19 15.41
C TYR A 232 -8.09 9.80 14.82
N GLU A 233 -8.94 8.81 15.09
CA GLU A 233 -8.88 7.47 14.49
C GLU A 233 -9.13 7.50 12.99
N ASP A 234 -10.20 8.16 12.56
CA ASP A 234 -10.56 8.30 11.15
C ASP A 234 -9.46 9.08 10.39
N ARG A 235 -8.78 10.02 11.05
CA ARG A 235 -7.61 10.72 10.51
C ARG A 235 -6.37 9.82 10.42
N LEU A 236 -6.10 8.96 11.41
CA LEU A 236 -5.02 7.95 11.31
C LEU A 236 -5.28 6.91 10.22
N LEU A 237 -6.52 6.43 10.11
CA LEU A 237 -6.96 5.54 9.06
C LEU A 237 -6.78 6.18 7.68
N THR A 238 -7.14 7.46 7.55
CA THR A 238 -6.91 8.26 6.33
C THR A 238 -5.41 8.41 6.01
N ALA A 239 -4.56 8.61 7.01
CA ALA A 239 -3.10 8.67 6.82
C ALA A 239 -2.51 7.30 6.41
N ALA A 240 -3.03 6.20 6.96
CA ALA A 240 -2.63 4.85 6.57
C ALA A 240 -3.09 4.49 5.14
N LEU A 241 -4.32 4.86 4.76
CA LEU A 241 -4.85 4.72 3.40
C LEU A 241 -4.06 5.57 2.39
N ALA A 242 -3.74 6.82 2.73
CA ALA A 242 -2.86 7.66 1.94
C ALA A 242 -1.49 6.97 1.72
N SER A 243 -0.83 6.50 2.77
CA SER A 243 0.47 5.83 2.64
C SER A 243 0.40 4.50 1.88
N TRP A 244 -0.71 3.75 2.00
CA TRP A 244 -0.96 2.55 1.21
C TRP A 244 -1.15 2.86 -0.28
N ALA A 245 -1.86 3.94 -0.64
CA ALA A 245 -1.93 4.39 -2.04
C ALA A 245 -0.54 4.72 -2.61
N GLN A 246 0.33 5.38 -1.83
CA GLN A 246 1.72 5.63 -2.24
C GLN A 246 2.50 4.32 -2.45
N LEU A 247 2.34 3.32 -1.57
CA LEU A 247 2.96 1.99 -1.73
C LEU A 247 2.47 1.29 -3.01
N ARG A 248 1.17 1.38 -3.33
CA ARG A 248 0.58 0.80 -4.55
C ARG A 248 1.14 1.46 -5.81
N HIS A 249 1.21 2.80 -5.84
CA HIS A 249 1.86 3.56 -6.91
C HIS A 249 3.34 3.17 -7.10
N ASP A 250 4.13 3.19 -6.03
CA ASP A 250 5.58 2.98 -6.11
C ASP A 250 5.96 1.54 -6.52
N THR A 251 5.03 0.60 -6.40
CA THR A 251 5.20 -0.79 -6.84
C THR A 251 4.51 -1.12 -8.17
N ILE A 252 3.92 -0.13 -8.85
CA ILE A 252 3.09 -0.31 -10.05
C ILE A 252 3.85 -0.34 -11.40
N LEU A 253 5.15 -0.01 -11.42
CA LEU A 253 6.18 -0.13 -12.50
C LEU A 253 6.86 1.19 -12.97
N TYR A 254 7.75 1.74 -12.14
CA TYR A 254 9.00 2.46 -12.51
C TYR A 254 9.04 3.54 -13.67
N ALA A 255 8.26 4.66 -13.59
CA ALA A 255 8.72 6.08 -13.79
C ALA A 255 9.27 6.59 -15.19
N LYS A 256 9.50 7.88 -15.58
CA LYS A 256 9.23 9.30 -15.14
C LYS A 256 9.79 10.37 -16.18
N GLN A 257 9.06 11.42 -16.66
CA GLN A 257 9.53 12.84 -16.92
C GLN A 257 8.76 13.72 -17.97
N SER A 258 8.47 15.00 -17.63
CA SER A 258 8.89 16.25 -18.35
C SER A 258 8.72 17.53 -17.46
N TYR A 259 8.92 18.78 -17.93
CA TYR A 259 9.38 19.98 -17.14
C TYR A 259 8.70 21.36 -17.37
N THR A 260 8.81 22.31 -16.40
CA THR A 260 9.34 23.73 -16.50
C THR A 260 9.34 24.47 -15.11
N MET A 261 10.12 25.56 -14.92
CA MET A 261 10.61 26.15 -13.64
C MET A 261 10.07 27.55 -13.21
N HIS A 262 10.18 27.94 -11.91
CA HIS A 262 10.82 29.22 -11.47
C HIS A 262 11.22 29.28 -9.96
N TRP A 263 12.07 30.26 -9.61
CA TRP A 263 12.93 30.44 -8.40
C TRP A 263 12.36 31.26 -7.19
N GLU A 264 13.01 31.10 -6.02
CA GLU A 264 12.72 31.57 -4.63
C GLU A 264 12.82 33.09 -4.30
N LYS A 265 12.28 33.50 -3.12
CA LYS A 265 13.06 34.22 -2.07
C LYS A 265 12.34 34.43 -0.73
N GLY A 266 13.11 34.35 0.38
CA GLY A 266 12.84 35.08 1.64
C GLY A 266 12.82 34.25 2.93
N MET A 267 13.80 34.45 3.82
CA MET A 267 13.75 33.94 5.21
C MET A 267 12.99 34.92 6.13
N PRO A 268 12.00 34.48 6.92
CA PRO A 268 11.40 35.27 7.99
C PRO A 268 12.27 35.28 9.28
N PRO A 269 12.00 36.19 10.23
CA PRO A 269 12.69 36.21 11.53
C PRO A 269 12.39 34.97 12.39
N LYS A 270 13.29 34.63 13.33
CA LYS A 270 13.11 33.50 14.25
C LYS A 270 11.81 33.63 15.07
N PRO A 271 10.88 32.65 15.02
CA PRO A 271 9.74 32.61 15.93
C PRO A 271 10.16 32.29 17.38
N PRO A 272 9.29 32.55 18.39
CA PRO A 272 9.53 32.17 19.77
C PRO A 272 9.69 30.65 19.97
N ARG A 273 10.11 30.22 21.17
CA ARG A 273 10.33 28.80 21.54
C ARG A 273 9.13 27.94 21.13
N ILE A 274 9.32 27.13 20.09
CA ILE A 274 8.29 26.22 19.59
C ILE A 274 8.19 25.05 20.57
N VAL A 275 7.07 24.97 21.30
CA VAL A 275 6.66 23.74 21.98
C VAL A 275 6.01 22.85 20.92
N GLY A 276 6.85 22.26 20.08
CA GLY A 276 6.41 21.33 19.04
C GLY A 276 6.13 19.98 19.67
N LEU A 277 5.06 19.34 19.22
CA LEU A 277 4.67 17.99 19.61
C LEU A 277 5.20 17.01 18.56
N VAL A 278 5.80 15.89 18.95
CA VAL A 278 5.94 14.73 18.05
C VAL A 278 4.70 13.88 18.23
N GLU A 279 3.92 13.63 17.18
CA GLU A 279 2.71 12.81 17.29
C GLU A 279 3.05 11.45 17.94
N PRO A 280 2.59 11.14 19.18
CA PRO A 280 3.26 10.14 19.99
C PRO A 280 2.91 8.69 19.60
N LEU A 281 3.56 8.23 18.52
CA LEU A 281 3.35 6.93 17.88
C LEU A 281 4.66 6.11 17.88
N PRO A 282 5.24 5.79 19.07
CA PRO A 282 6.58 5.21 19.16
C PRO A 282 6.69 3.86 18.45
N GLU A 283 5.61 3.08 18.39
CA GLU A 283 5.61 1.80 17.69
C GLU A 283 5.71 1.98 16.15
N PHE A 284 5.00 2.96 15.57
CA PHE A 284 5.12 3.30 14.16
C PHE A 284 6.56 3.71 13.82
N TYR A 285 7.15 4.61 14.61
CA TYR A 285 8.52 5.06 14.41
C TYR A 285 9.56 3.93 14.61
N GLY A 286 9.34 3.03 15.58
CA GLY A 286 10.19 1.85 15.78
C GLY A 286 10.13 0.87 14.61
N ARG A 287 8.94 0.63 14.04
CA ARG A 287 8.75 -0.20 12.85
C ARG A 287 9.41 0.44 11.61
N MET A 288 9.24 1.75 11.41
CA MET A 288 9.89 2.51 10.33
C MET A 288 11.43 2.46 10.42
N ASN A 289 12.00 2.61 11.62
CA ASN A 289 13.44 2.44 11.85
C ASN A 289 13.91 1.03 11.44
N ARG A 290 13.21 -0.01 11.89
CA ARG A 290 13.54 -1.41 11.56
C ARG A 290 13.43 -1.70 10.07
N LEU A 291 12.44 -1.12 9.39
CA LEU A 291 12.26 -1.24 7.94
C LEU A 291 13.44 -0.64 7.17
N CYS A 292 13.94 0.52 7.60
CA CYS A 292 15.12 1.16 6.99
C CYS A 292 16.39 0.31 7.16
N VAL A 293 16.58 -0.32 8.33
CA VAL A 293 17.70 -1.24 8.59
C VAL A 293 17.58 -2.48 7.72
N MET A 294 16.42 -3.14 7.70
CA MET A 294 16.13 -4.30 6.85
C MET A 294 16.36 -4.01 5.36
N MET A 295 15.94 -2.82 4.88
CA MET A 295 16.16 -2.38 3.51
C MET A 295 17.65 -2.16 3.21
N THR A 296 18.41 -1.59 4.15
CA THR A 296 19.86 -1.41 4.03
C THR A 296 20.57 -2.75 3.93
N ASP A 297 20.31 -3.66 4.88
CA ASP A 297 20.96 -4.96 4.96
C ASP A 297 20.61 -5.84 3.74
N GLY A 298 19.33 -5.89 3.35
CA GLY A 298 18.87 -6.66 2.21
C GLY A 298 19.42 -6.17 0.88
N LEU A 299 19.39 -4.85 0.61
CA LEU A 299 19.98 -4.26 -0.59
C LEU A 299 21.50 -4.45 -0.64
N ASN A 300 22.18 -4.42 0.51
CA ASN A 300 23.61 -4.66 0.60
C ASN A 300 23.94 -6.14 0.30
N ALA A 301 23.17 -7.08 0.87
CA ALA A 301 23.33 -8.51 0.64
C ALA A 301 23.16 -8.93 -0.83
N ILE A 302 22.28 -8.27 -1.59
CA ILE A 302 22.12 -8.49 -3.04
C ILE A 302 23.04 -7.62 -3.91
N GLY A 303 23.93 -6.81 -3.31
CA GLY A 303 24.88 -5.96 -4.02
C GLY A 303 24.24 -4.82 -4.83
N MET A 304 23.09 -4.30 -4.37
CA MET A 304 22.34 -3.22 -5.03
C MET A 304 22.20 -1.94 -4.19
N LEU A 305 22.71 -1.92 -2.95
CA LEU A 305 22.78 -0.71 -2.16
C LEU A 305 23.83 0.27 -2.72
N SER A 306 23.38 1.33 -3.39
CA SER A 306 24.25 2.47 -3.69
C SER A 306 24.58 3.23 -2.41
N LYS A 307 25.78 3.84 -2.31
CA LYS A 307 26.17 4.66 -1.16
C LYS A 307 25.11 5.73 -0.84
N ARG A 308 24.60 6.42 -1.86
CA ARG A 308 23.55 7.45 -1.73
C ARG A 308 22.25 6.90 -1.15
N ALA A 309 21.83 5.70 -1.52
CA ALA A 309 20.67 5.04 -0.94
C ALA A 309 20.94 4.64 0.52
N GLY A 310 22.12 4.09 0.82
CA GLY A 310 22.55 3.77 2.18
C GLY A 310 22.59 5.00 3.10
N ASP A 311 23.19 6.10 2.66
CA ASP A 311 23.24 7.36 3.41
C ASP A 311 21.81 7.88 3.74
N ARG A 312 20.88 7.80 2.77
CA ARG A 312 19.46 8.17 2.96
C ARG A 312 18.73 7.25 3.95
N LEU A 313 18.87 5.93 3.81
CA LEU A 313 18.23 4.95 4.69
C LEU A 313 18.76 5.05 6.12
N ALA A 314 20.07 5.22 6.29
CA ALA A 314 20.70 5.46 7.59
C ALA A 314 20.17 6.76 8.23
N LYS A 315 20.02 7.83 7.45
CA LYS A 315 19.45 9.09 7.94
C LYS A 315 17.99 8.91 8.36
N LEU A 316 17.15 8.29 7.52
CA LEU A 316 15.75 8.03 7.86
C LEU A 316 15.63 7.16 9.11
N ALA A 317 16.42 6.09 9.22
CA ALA A 317 16.50 5.25 10.42
C ALA A 317 16.84 6.07 11.68
N GLN A 318 17.82 6.98 11.60
CA GLN A 318 18.19 7.88 12.70
C GLN A 318 17.02 8.79 13.10
N LEU A 319 16.33 9.40 12.13
CA LEU A 319 15.18 10.28 12.38
C LEU A 319 14.02 9.50 13.03
N SER A 320 13.65 8.34 12.49
CA SER A 320 12.63 7.49 13.09
C SER A 320 13.00 7.07 14.51
N LYS A 321 14.27 6.77 14.80
CA LYS A 321 14.69 6.43 16.17
C LYS A 321 14.62 7.63 17.13
N ARG A 322 14.89 8.83 16.64
CA ARG A 322 14.78 10.08 17.40
C ARG A 322 13.31 10.38 17.73
N LEU A 323 12.42 10.27 16.74
CA LEU A 323 10.97 10.42 16.90
C LEU A 323 10.42 9.40 17.91
N GLU A 324 10.77 8.10 17.79
CA GLU A 324 10.38 7.08 18.77
C GLU A 324 10.74 7.50 20.21
N THR A 325 11.96 8.00 20.41
CA THR A 325 12.48 8.35 21.72
C THR A 325 11.73 9.54 22.32
N ILE A 326 11.45 10.58 21.52
CA ILE A 326 10.66 11.75 21.94
C ILE A 326 9.22 11.33 22.25
N SER A 327 8.57 10.55 21.37
CA SER A 327 7.20 10.07 21.60
C SER A 327 7.05 9.23 22.87
N ARG A 328 8.06 8.43 23.25
CA ARG A 328 8.04 7.72 24.54
C ARG A 328 8.14 8.69 25.71
N GLN A 329 9.00 9.71 25.64
CA GLN A 329 9.12 10.72 26.70
C GLN A 329 7.83 11.54 26.87
N GLU A 330 7.17 11.93 25.77
CA GLU A 330 5.90 12.66 25.80
C GLU A 330 4.76 11.81 26.38
N LEU A 331 4.66 10.52 26.04
CA LEU A 331 3.69 9.60 26.66
C LEU A 331 3.97 9.31 28.15
N GLU A 332 5.23 9.36 28.55
CA GLU A 332 5.67 9.24 29.95
C GLU A 332 5.52 10.56 30.73
N GLY A 333 5.04 11.64 30.09
CA GLY A 333 4.88 12.96 30.71
C GLY A 333 6.19 13.65 31.10
N LYS A 334 7.31 13.26 30.50
CA LYS A 334 8.64 13.79 30.81
C LYS A 334 8.90 15.09 30.04
N GLU A 335 9.51 16.06 30.71
CA GLU A 335 9.96 17.29 30.03
C GLU A 335 11.07 16.95 29.02
N LEU A 336 10.91 17.47 27.80
CA LEU A 336 11.88 17.34 26.72
C LEU A 336 13.10 18.24 26.96
N LYS A 337 14.29 17.79 26.56
CA LYS A 337 15.52 18.58 26.64
C LYS A 337 15.58 19.61 25.51
N GLN A 338 16.46 20.59 25.65
CA GLN A 338 16.67 21.60 24.60
C GLN A 338 17.05 20.96 23.25
N GLU A 339 17.85 19.90 23.25
CA GLU A 339 18.20 19.09 22.06
C GLU A 339 17.01 18.40 21.39
N ASP A 340 15.94 18.12 22.13
CA ASP A 340 14.70 17.57 21.59
C ASP A 340 13.88 18.68 20.92
N TYR A 341 13.75 19.84 21.57
CA TYR A 341 13.07 21.02 21.01
C TYR A 341 13.76 21.56 19.75
N ASP A 342 15.10 21.62 19.74
CA ASP A 342 15.86 22.06 18.57
C ASP A 342 15.71 21.06 17.41
N PHE A 343 15.72 19.75 17.70
CA PHE A 343 15.41 18.71 16.69
C PHE A 343 14.00 18.86 16.11
N ILE A 344 12.97 19.07 16.94
CA ILE A 344 11.58 19.23 16.48
C ILE A 344 11.43 20.47 15.60
N LYS A 345 12.08 21.56 15.99
CA LYS A 345 12.10 22.81 15.23
C LYS A 345 12.79 22.67 13.87
N ASP A 346 13.92 21.97 13.82
CA ASP A 346 14.71 21.79 12.60
C ASP A 346 14.29 20.54 11.80
N PHE A 347 13.25 19.82 12.24
CA PHE A 347 12.77 18.56 11.64
C PHE A 347 12.50 18.64 10.12
N ALA A 348 11.96 19.76 9.63
CA ALA A 348 11.74 19.96 8.20
C ALA A 348 13.06 19.96 7.40
N SER A 349 14.14 20.52 7.97
CA SER A 349 15.50 20.47 7.40
C SER A 349 16.07 19.06 7.46
N GLU A 350 15.85 18.35 8.57
CA GLU A 350 16.28 16.96 8.76
C GLU A 350 15.64 16.02 7.71
N VAL A 351 14.33 16.14 7.46
CA VAL A 351 13.62 15.39 6.41
C VAL A 351 14.12 15.78 5.01
N LYS A 352 14.42 17.07 4.77
CA LYS A 352 14.98 17.54 3.49
C LYS A 352 16.28 16.80 3.13
N TYR A 353 17.14 16.46 4.10
CA TYR A 353 18.34 15.66 3.82
C TYR A 353 18.05 14.20 3.43
N VAL A 354 16.96 13.60 3.92
CA VAL A 354 16.53 12.27 3.44
C VAL A 354 16.07 12.38 1.98
N VAL A 355 15.21 13.35 1.67
CA VAL A 355 14.63 13.49 0.33
C VAL A 355 15.65 14.02 -0.69
N ALA A 356 16.59 14.88 -0.29
CA ALA A 356 17.62 15.45 -1.16
C ALA A 356 18.91 15.80 -0.37
N PRO A 357 19.85 14.84 -0.21
CA PRO A 357 21.03 15.02 0.63
C PRO A 357 22.09 16.01 0.10
N ALA A 358 21.98 16.48 -1.15
CA ALA A 358 22.92 17.42 -1.75
C ALA A 358 22.22 18.61 -2.41
N ALA A 359 22.84 19.79 -2.30
CA ALA A 359 22.36 21.01 -2.92
C ALA A 359 22.34 20.88 -4.46
N GLY A 360 21.19 21.19 -5.08
CA GLY A 360 20.98 21.06 -6.52
C GLY A 360 20.46 19.70 -7.01
N GLU A 361 20.38 18.66 -6.16
CA GLU A 361 19.87 17.34 -6.53
C GLU A 361 18.38 17.10 -6.18
N LEU A 362 17.64 18.15 -5.90
CA LEU A 362 16.28 18.06 -5.39
C LEU A 362 15.30 17.83 -6.56
N ASP A 363 15.03 16.56 -6.90
CA ASP A 363 13.92 16.19 -7.79
C ASP A 363 12.62 16.61 -7.11
N GLU A 364 11.98 17.69 -7.58
CA GLU A 364 10.73 18.20 -7.00
C GLU A 364 9.62 17.14 -6.97
N ARG A 365 9.69 16.12 -7.85
CA ARG A 365 8.76 14.98 -7.83
C ARG A 365 8.97 14.04 -6.65
N ALA A 366 10.09 14.12 -5.94
CA ALA A 366 10.28 13.48 -4.64
C ALA A 366 9.71 14.32 -3.46
N LEU A 367 9.26 15.56 -3.71
CA LEU A 367 8.44 16.35 -2.79
C LEU A 367 6.94 16.28 -3.10
N ARG A 368 6.54 15.71 -4.25
CA ARG A 368 5.13 15.62 -4.62
C ARG A 368 4.43 14.58 -3.76
N THR A 369 3.23 14.94 -3.33
CA THR A 369 2.32 14.10 -2.55
C THR A 369 1.02 13.85 -3.31
N ASP A 370 0.93 14.26 -4.56
CA ASP A 370 -0.23 14.17 -5.44
C ASP A 370 0.02 13.13 -6.55
N ILE A 371 -0.22 11.87 -6.19
CA ILE A 371 0.00 10.66 -7.01
C ILE A 371 -1.25 9.76 -7.00
N ILE A 372 -1.40 8.95 -8.05
CA ILE A 372 -2.58 8.11 -8.31
C ILE A 372 -2.19 6.67 -8.66
N ALA A 373 -3.05 5.71 -8.31
CA ALA A 373 -2.84 4.28 -8.59
C ALA A 373 -4.14 3.54 -8.82
N ASP A 374 -4.25 2.88 -9.98
CA ASP A 374 -5.25 1.86 -10.25
C ASP A 374 -4.94 0.60 -9.44
N VAL A 375 -5.84 0.24 -8.52
CA VAL A 375 -5.65 -0.89 -7.61
C VAL A 375 -6.57 -2.08 -7.86
N HIS A 376 -7.56 -1.92 -8.75
CA HIS A 376 -8.51 -2.97 -9.14
C HIS A 376 -9.19 -2.62 -10.46
N THR A 377 -9.45 -3.61 -11.32
CA THR A 377 -10.22 -3.44 -12.55
C THR A 377 -11.39 -4.41 -12.57
N ASP A 378 -12.61 -3.90 -12.69
CA ASP A 378 -13.80 -4.72 -12.85
C ASP A 378 -14.20 -4.83 -14.33
N GLN A 379 -14.26 -6.06 -14.82
CA GLN A 379 -14.63 -6.35 -16.21
C GLN A 379 -16.14 -6.27 -16.47
N ASN A 380 -16.98 -6.13 -15.43
CA ASN A 380 -18.43 -6.04 -15.57
C ASN A 380 -18.91 -4.61 -15.86
N SER A 381 -18.28 -3.62 -15.23
CA SER A 381 -18.57 -2.18 -15.39
C SER A 381 -17.69 -1.48 -16.42
N GLU A 382 -16.56 -2.10 -16.82
CA GLU A 382 -15.48 -1.45 -17.59
C GLU A 382 -14.86 -0.25 -16.84
N GLU A 383 -14.91 -0.28 -15.50
CA GLU A 383 -14.30 0.72 -14.60
C GLU A 383 -13.09 0.13 -13.84
N CYS A 384 -12.18 1.01 -13.40
CA CYS A 384 -11.13 0.72 -12.43
C CYS A 384 -11.38 1.46 -11.10
N LEU A 385 -10.74 0.98 -10.03
CA LEU A 385 -10.68 1.64 -8.73
C LEU A 385 -9.36 2.44 -8.66
N GLU A 386 -9.47 3.75 -8.74
CA GLU A 386 -8.35 4.67 -8.58
C GLU A 386 -8.25 5.06 -7.09
N VAL A 387 -7.05 4.90 -6.51
CA VAL A 387 -6.73 5.41 -5.17
C VAL A 387 -5.50 6.30 -5.22
N GLY A 388 -5.54 7.41 -4.49
CA GLY A 388 -4.50 8.42 -4.61
C GLY A 388 -4.41 9.34 -3.42
N THR A 389 -3.31 10.10 -3.40
CA THR A 389 -3.12 11.19 -2.45
C THR A 389 -3.29 12.52 -3.17
N GLY A 390 -3.85 13.51 -2.47
CA GLY A 390 -4.16 14.82 -3.03
C GLY A 390 -3.23 15.91 -2.51
N LYS A 391 -3.71 17.16 -2.53
CA LYS A 391 -3.02 18.28 -1.86
C LYS A 391 -3.00 18.08 -0.35
N LEU A 392 -1.91 18.52 0.28
CA LEU A 392 -1.77 18.53 1.75
C LEU A 392 -2.86 19.40 2.38
N ARG A 393 -3.45 18.93 3.48
CA ARG A 393 -4.40 19.71 4.30
C ARG A 393 -3.70 20.21 5.55
N LEU A 394 -4.13 21.34 6.09
CA LEU A 394 -3.65 21.84 7.37
C LEU A 394 -4.47 21.22 8.50
N MET A 395 -3.84 20.43 9.37
CA MET A 395 -4.42 19.97 10.63
C MET A 395 -4.09 20.96 11.75
N ALA A 396 -5.06 21.21 12.62
CA ALA A 396 -4.87 21.89 13.90
C ALA A 396 -5.15 20.89 15.04
N ALA A 397 -4.21 20.74 15.97
CA ALA A 397 -4.30 19.84 17.12
C ALA A 397 -4.21 20.65 18.42
N ALA A 398 -5.32 20.74 19.16
CA ALA A 398 -5.39 21.44 20.44
C ALA A 398 -5.17 20.46 21.60
N TYR A 399 -4.19 20.75 22.47
CA TYR A 399 -3.85 19.90 23.61
C TYR A 399 -3.33 20.72 24.80
N TYR A 400 -3.42 20.18 26.00
CA TYR A 400 -2.81 20.77 27.18
C TYR A 400 -1.38 20.24 27.36
N ASN A 401 -0.42 21.13 27.61
CA ASN A 401 0.93 20.74 27.96
C ASN A 401 1.02 20.30 29.45
N PRO A 402 2.15 19.76 29.93
CA PRO A 402 2.30 19.32 31.32
C PRO A 402 2.06 20.43 32.37
N GLU A 403 2.29 21.71 32.04
CA GLU A 403 1.95 22.84 32.92
C GLU A 403 0.48 23.33 32.80
N GLY A 404 -0.38 22.60 32.10
CA GLY A 404 -1.82 22.91 31.98
C GLY A 404 -2.15 24.04 31.01
N LYS A 405 -1.23 24.48 30.14
CA LYS A 405 -1.49 25.49 29.11
C LYS A 405 -2.04 24.85 27.86
N LEU A 406 -3.09 25.45 27.29
CA LEU A 406 -3.62 25.07 25.98
C LEU A 406 -2.64 25.49 24.87
N ILE A 407 -2.15 24.51 24.12
CA ILE A 407 -1.30 24.67 22.94
C ILE A 407 -2.12 24.23 21.71
N VAL A 408 -1.93 24.90 20.57
CA VAL A 408 -2.45 24.46 19.28
C VAL A 408 -1.28 24.22 18.34
N GLY A 409 -1.02 22.95 18.02
CA GLY A 409 -0.08 22.56 16.99
C GLY A 409 -0.72 22.65 15.60
N PHE A 410 0.04 23.07 14.61
CA PHE A 410 -0.38 23.11 13.20
C PHE A 410 0.60 22.30 12.36
N GLY A 411 0.10 21.46 11.45
CA GLY A 411 0.95 20.64 10.60
C GLY A 411 0.23 20.16 9.33
N PRO A 412 0.98 19.88 8.25
CA PRO A 412 0.41 19.29 7.05
C PRO A 412 0.04 17.81 7.28
N VAL A 413 -1.11 17.39 6.77
CA VAL A 413 -1.53 15.99 6.69
C VAL A 413 -1.84 15.60 5.25
N LEU A 414 -1.59 14.33 4.91
CA LEU A 414 -1.97 13.78 3.62
C LEU A 414 -3.51 13.71 3.49
N SER A 415 -3.99 13.92 2.28
CA SER A 415 -5.35 13.59 1.86
C SER A 415 -5.36 12.24 1.14
N PHE A 416 -6.49 11.55 1.18
CA PHE A 416 -6.72 10.27 0.49
C PHE A 416 -7.98 10.41 -0.38
N HIS A 417 -7.93 9.81 -1.56
CA HIS A 417 -9.02 9.74 -2.52
C HIS A 417 -9.18 8.29 -2.98
N GLU A 418 -10.43 7.87 -3.14
CA GLU A 418 -10.83 6.55 -3.61
C GLU A 418 -12.10 6.71 -4.43
N PHE A 419 -12.07 6.33 -5.70
CA PHE A 419 -13.17 6.53 -6.64
C PHE A 419 -13.08 5.56 -7.82
N ARG A 420 -14.19 5.37 -8.52
CA ARG A 420 -14.20 4.64 -9.79
C ARG A 420 -13.85 5.57 -10.94
N HIS A 421 -13.17 5.04 -11.95
CA HIS A 421 -12.84 5.75 -13.18
C HIS A 421 -12.95 4.79 -14.38
N PRO A 422 -13.25 5.25 -15.61
CA PRO A 422 -13.31 4.35 -16.77
C PRO A 422 -11.97 3.66 -17.06
N MET A 423 -11.96 2.33 -17.25
CA MET A 423 -10.72 1.59 -17.49
C MET A 423 -10.04 1.92 -18.83
N SER A 424 -10.74 2.63 -19.71
CA SER A 424 -10.27 3.18 -20.97
C SER A 424 -9.51 4.52 -20.83
N ASP A 425 -9.56 5.13 -19.65
CA ASP A 425 -8.97 6.44 -19.33
C ASP A 425 -8.19 6.41 -17.99
N ARG A 426 -7.53 5.28 -17.68
CA ARG A 426 -6.73 5.10 -16.44
C ARG A 426 -5.79 6.27 -16.22
N LEU A 427 -5.79 6.81 -15.01
CA LEU A 427 -5.15 8.09 -14.73
C LEU A 427 -3.63 7.96 -14.67
N THR A 428 -2.93 8.94 -15.25
CA THR A 428 -1.53 9.23 -14.91
C THR A 428 -1.47 10.27 -13.80
N ASP A 429 -0.31 10.38 -13.13
CA ASP A 429 -0.03 11.45 -12.17
C ASP A 429 -0.35 12.84 -12.73
N GLU A 430 -0.03 13.12 -13.99
CA GLU A 430 -0.30 14.41 -14.64
C GLU A 430 -1.81 14.66 -14.84
N ALA A 431 -2.57 13.64 -15.21
CA ALA A 431 -4.02 13.73 -15.34
C ALA A 431 -4.68 13.97 -13.97
N TRP A 432 -4.26 13.21 -12.95
CA TRP A 432 -4.72 13.37 -11.57
C TRP A 432 -4.38 14.76 -11.01
N GLN A 433 -3.16 15.23 -11.20
CA GLN A 433 -2.73 16.57 -10.79
C GLN A 433 -3.54 17.66 -11.49
N GLY A 434 -3.93 17.44 -12.76
CA GLY A 434 -4.88 18.29 -13.48
C GLY A 434 -6.26 18.32 -12.80
N MET A 435 -6.83 17.17 -12.45
CA MET A 435 -8.12 17.06 -11.75
C MET A 435 -8.10 17.77 -10.39
N LEU A 436 -6.97 17.75 -9.67
CA LEU A 436 -6.77 18.45 -8.39
C LEU A 436 -6.74 19.98 -8.50
N THR A 437 -6.69 20.58 -9.70
CA THR A 437 -6.68 22.06 -9.87
C THR A 437 -8.06 22.71 -9.83
N SER A 438 -9.14 21.93 -9.88
CA SER A 438 -10.51 22.43 -10.01
C SER A 438 -11.48 21.62 -9.17
N GLU A 439 -12.30 22.32 -8.38
CA GLU A 439 -13.37 21.75 -7.55
C GLU A 439 -14.39 20.91 -8.34
N LYS A 440 -14.51 21.16 -9.65
CA LYS A 440 -15.45 20.43 -10.53
C LYS A 440 -14.93 19.07 -11.00
N THR A 441 -13.62 18.85 -10.93
CA THR A 441 -12.94 17.65 -11.46
C THR A 441 -12.36 16.77 -10.36
N ILE A 442 -12.12 17.32 -9.17
CA ILE A 442 -11.66 16.54 -8.02
C ILE A 442 -12.80 15.64 -7.51
N PRO A 443 -12.56 14.32 -7.31
CA PRO A 443 -13.54 13.39 -6.74
C PRO A 443 -14.04 13.82 -5.36
N ALA A 444 -15.17 13.27 -4.93
CA ALA A 444 -15.69 13.47 -3.58
C ALA A 444 -14.66 13.09 -2.51
N ASP A 445 -14.78 13.68 -1.31
CA ASP A 445 -14.01 13.24 -0.16
C ASP A 445 -14.58 11.94 0.42
N PRO A 446 -13.72 11.01 0.89
CA PRO A 446 -14.18 9.78 1.53
C PRO A 446 -15.15 10.06 2.69
N GLU A 447 -16.18 9.23 2.81
CA GLU A 447 -17.40 9.59 3.54
C GLU A 447 -17.16 9.78 5.05
N TRP A 448 -16.16 9.08 5.60
CA TRP A 448 -15.82 9.06 7.02
C TRP A 448 -15.03 10.28 7.50
N ILE A 449 -14.42 11.10 6.62
CA ILE A 449 -13.54 12.20 7.07
C ILE A 449 -14.31 13.44 7.59
N LYS A 450 -15.62 13.48 7.36
CA LYS A 450 -16.51 14.62 7.65
C LYS A 450 -16.55 15.04 9.13
N ASN A 451 -16.10 14.19 10.05
CA ASN A 451 -16.05 14.48 11.48
C ASN A 451 -14.75 15.18 11.93
N PHE A 452 -13.71 15.21 11.10
CA PHE A 452 -12.42 15.87 11.40
C PHE A 452 -11.99 16.90 10.36
N THR A 453 -12.64 16.96 9.20
CA THR A 453 -12.44 18.01 8.19
C THR A 453 -13.57 19.02 8.21
N ALA A 454 -13.24 20.32 8.21
CA ALA A 454 -14.12 21.29 7.56
C ALA A 454 -14.27 20.89 6.08
N GLY A 455 -15.46 21.05 5.51
CA GLY A 455 -15.68 20.81 4.08
C GLY A 455 -14.73 21.66 3.23
N ARG A 456 -14.44 21.17 2.01
CA ARG A 456 -13.58 21.89 1.04
C ARG A 456 -14.12 23.30 0.76
#